data_AF-A0A1V9ZVS2-F1
#
_entry.id   AF-A0A1V9ZVS2-F1
#
_cell.length_a   1.000
_cell.length_b   1.000
_cell.length_c   1.000
_cell.angle_alpha   90.00
_cell.angle_beta   90.00
_cell.angle_gamma   90.00
#
_symmetry.space_group_name_H-M   'P 1'
#
loop_
_entity.id
_entity.type
_entity.pdbx_description
1 polymer ?
#
loop_
_entity_poly.entity_id
_entity_poly.type
_entity_poly.pdbx_seq_one_letter_code
_entity_poly.pdbx_strand_id
1 'polypeptide(L)'
;MTSVFHLDKDANQIYLEPNAGGRSVVSEALSMQYMHEVFGADNVVTEMKIHYWNENWKKVDYLCTIAKERIAVSVTRAMKFPNPNAWKSDDAIKLLRKKLNGLVIARAGVCKDQRYTKSILHIWCQTKDIALSIQSAYKFVVEELDIVENVFLVLTIASAEQCIFFDDLSCIAP
;
A
#
# COMPACT_ATOMS: atom_id res chain seq x y z
N MET A 1 -16.14 -21.40 1.73
CA MET A 1 -16.57 -20.47 0.67
C MET A 1 -15.52 -19.39 0.61
N THR A 2 -14.90 -19.16 -0.55
CA THR A 2 -14.05 -17.99 -0.74
C THR A 2 -14.97 -16.78 -0.68
N SER A 3 -14.82 -15.94 0.35
CA SER A 3 -15.58 -14.69 0.43
C SER A 3 -15.22 -13.85 -0.79
N VAL A 4 -16.23 -13.42 -1.54
CA VAL A 4 -16.05 -12.53 -2.69
C VAL A 4 -16.21 -11.10 -2.19
N PHE A 5 -15.26 -10.24 -2.51
CA PHE A 5 -15.27 -8.83 -2.13
C PHE A 5 -16.01 -8.00 -3.18
N HIS A 6 -16.88 -7.12 -2.71
CA HIS A 6 -17.48 -6.08 -3.53
C HIS A 6 -16.63 -4.81 -3.43
N LEU A 7 -16.35 -4.19 -4.57
CA LEU A 7 -15.55 -2.98 -4.65
C LEU A 7 -16.46 -1.78 -4.93
N ASP A 8 -16.26 -0.71 -4.19
CA ASP A 8 -16.84 0.58 -4.51
C ASP A 8 -16.13 1.19 -5.73
N LYS A 9 -16.70 2.27 -6.26
CA LYS A 9 -16.27 2.92 -7.52
C LYS A 9 -14.76 3.15 -7.59
N ASP A 10 -14.16 3.71 -6.54
CA ASP A 10 -12.74 4.07 -6.54
C ASP A 10 -11.82 2.84 -6.44
N ALA A 11 -12.21 1.84 -5.66
CA ALA A 11 -11.49 0.57 -5.58
C ALA A 11 -11.60 -0.22 -6.90
N ASN A 12 -12.78 -0.20 -7.53
CA ASN A 12 -13.01 -0.81 -8.83
C ASN A 12 -12.21 -0.11 -9.93
N GLN A 13 -12.03 1.22 -9.83
CA GLN A 13 -11.17 1.95 -10.75
C GLN A 13 -9.71 1.47 -10.68
N ILE A 14 -9.17 1.24 -9.48
CA ILE A 14 -7.83 0.65 -9.31
C ILE A 14 -7.79 -0.76 -9.91
N TYR A 15 -8.82 -1.57 -9.65
CA TYR A 15 -8.89 -2.95 -10.13
C TYR A 15 -8.86 -3.06 -11.67
N LEU A 16 -9.55 -2.16 -12.36
CA LEU A 16 -9.72 -2.20 -13.82
C LEU A 16 -8.60 -1.50 -14.60
N GLU A 17 -7.90 -0.54 -13.98
CA GLU A 17 -6.85 0.21 -14.64
C GLU A 17 -5.49 -0.52 -14.58
N PRO A 18 -4.66 -0.38 -15.62
CA PRO A 18 -3.32 -0.96 -15.59
C PRO A 18 -2.47 -0.30 -14.51
N ASN A 19 -1.74 -1.12 -13.74
CA ASN A 19 -0.64 -0.64 -12.90
C ASN A 19 0.66 -0.55 -13.72
N ALA A 20 1.71 0.08 -13.16
CA ALA A 20 3.02 0.21 -13.79
C ALA A 20 3.81 -1.12 -13.88
N GLY A 21 3.13 -2.25 -13.69
CA GLY A 21 3.63 -3.61 -13.77
C GLY A 21 3.65 -4.31 -12.41
N GLY A 22 3.32 -5.61 -12.39
CA GLY A 22 3.37 -6.44 -11.18
C GLY A 22 2.14 -7.34 -11.02
N ARG A 23 2.08 -8.07 -9.90
CA ARG A 23 0.95 -8.90 -9.49
C ARG A 23 0.40 -8.40 -8.15
N SER A 24 -0.23 -7.23 -8.15
CA SER A 24 -0.70 -6.53 -6.96
C SER A 24 -2.10 -5.92 -7.10
N VAL A 25 -2.81 -6.23 -8.20
CA VAL A 25 -4.14 -5.70 -8.54
C VAL A 25 -5.12 -5.90 -7.39
N VAL A 26 -5.19 -7.12 -6.85
CA VAL A 26 -6.13 -7.44 -5.76
C VAL A 26 -5.77 -6.69 -4.49
N SER A 27 -4.49 -6.66 -4.13
CA SER A 27 -4.04 -6.00 -2.90
C SER A 27 -4.21 -4.48 -2.92
N GLU A 28 -4.05 -3.85 -4.08
CA GLU A 28 -4.23 -2.40 -4.25
C GLU A 28 -5.70 -2.02 -4.27
N ALA A 29 -6.54 -2.76 -5.00
CA ALA A 29 -7.98 -2.54 -5.02
C ALA A 29 -8.59 -2.70 -3.62
N LEU A 30 -8.27 -3.79 -2.92
CA LEU A 30 -8.74 -4.00 -1.55
C LEU A 30 -8.13 -3.00 -0.56
N SER A 31 -6.93 -2.48 -0.82
CA SER A 31 -6.37 -1.38 -0.03
C SER A 31 -7.24 -0.13 -0.16
N MET A 32 -7.66 0.24 -1.36
CA MET A 32 -8.54 1.40 -1.54
C MET A 32 -9.93 1.17 -0.95
N GLN A 33 -10.48 -0.04 -1.06
CA GLN A 33 -11.74 -0.39 -0.38
C GLN A 33 -11.60 -0.22 1.14
N TYR A 34 -10.53 -0.75 1.72
CA TYR A 34 -10.23 -0.58 3.15
C TYR A 34 -10.10 0.90 3.53
N MET A 35 -9.39 1.70 2.73
CA MET A 35 -9.25 3.14 3.00
C MET A 35 -10.59 3.87 2.92
N HIS A 36 -11.47 3.48 2.01
CA HIS A 36 -12.82 4.02 1.90
C HIS A 36 -13.64 3.70 3.16
N GLU A 37 -13.71 2.43 3.54
CA GLU A 37 -14.54 1.96 4.65
C GLU A 37 -14.06 2.47 6.01
N VAL A 38 -12.74 2.50 6.23
CA VAL A 38 -12.16 2.81 7.54
C VAL A 38 -11.88 4.31 7.71
N PHE A 39 -11.48 5.01 6.65
CA PHE A 39 -11.06 6.41 6.72
C PHE A 39 -11.92 7.37 5.89
N GLY A 40 -12.95 6.87 5.19
CA GLY A 40 -13.78 7.69 4.31
C GLY A 40 -13.01 8.23 3.11
N ALA A 41 -12.00 7.48 2.63
CA ALA A 41 -11.18 7.91 1.49
C ALA A 41 -11.99 7.92 0.18
N ASP A 42 -11.79 8.94 -0.65
CA ASP A 42 -12.45 9.08 -1.95
C ASP A 42 -11.53 9.76 -3.00
N ASN A 43 -12.06 10.04 -4.19
CA ASN A 43 -11.41 10.80 -5.26
C ASN A 43 -10.05 10.21 -5.67
N VAL A 44 -10.04 8.92 -6.00
CA VAL A 44 -8.82 8.18 -6.35
C VAL A 44 -8.14 8.70 -7.63
N VAL A 45 -6.81 8.71 -7.61
CA VAL A 45 -5.95 8.88 -8.78
C VAL A 45 -5.00 7.68 -8.81
N THR A 46 -5.14 6.82 -9.80
CA THR A 46 -4.37 5.58 -9.95
C THR A 46 -2.92 5.84 -10.34
N GLU A 47 -2.01 4.90 -10.05
CA GLU A 47 -0.56 5.01 -10.29
C GLU A 47 -0.20 5.61 -11.66
N MET A 48 -0.84 5.13 -12.73
CA MET A 48 -0.53 5.54 -14.11
C MET A 48 -1.05 6.94 -14.47
N LYS A 49 -1.93 7.51 -13.65
CA LYS A 49 -2.45 8.88 -13.79
C LYS A 49 -1.71 9.88 -12.89
N ILE A 50 -0.79 9.42 -12.05
CA ILE A 50 0.08 10.30 -11.26
C ILE A 50 1.25 10.75 -12.12
N HIS A 51 1.40 12.07 -12.24
CA HIS A 51 2.45 12.70 -13.01
C HIS A 51 3.67 12.96 -12.14
N TYR A 52 4.79 12.36 -12.55
CA TYR A 52 6.10 12.59 -11.98
C TYR A 52 6.96 13.35 -12.99
N TRP A 53 7.93 14.13 -12.50
CA TRP A 53 8.85 14.88 -13.34
C TRP A 53 9.75 14.02 -14.24
N ASN A 54 9.91 12.73 -13.91
CA ASN A 54 10.67 11.75 -14.67
C ASN A 54 9.93 10.41 -14.67
N GLU A 55 9.89 9.72 -15.80
CA GLU A 55 9.20 8.43 -15.95
C GLU A 55 9.80 7.31 -15.08
N ASN A 56 11.09 7.39 -14.76
CA ASN A 56 11.82 6.41 -13.94
C ASN A 56 11.74 6.70 -12.43
N TRP A 57 10.90 7.64 -12.01
CA TRP A 57 10.77 8.01 -10.61
C TRP A 57 10.10 6.92 -9.77
N LYS A 58 10.32 6.94 -8.45
CA LYS A 58 9.56 6.07 -7.53
C LYS A 58 8.11 6.53 -7.48
N LYS A 59 7.19 5.59 -7.67
CA LYS A 59 5.75 5.85 -7.70
C LYS A 59 5.07 5.34 -6.44
N VAL A 60 3.92 5.95 -6.15
CA VAL A 60 2.95 5.43 -5.18
C VAL A 60 1.82 4.76 -5.94
N ASP A 61 1.15 3.81 -5.30
CA ASP A 61 0.16 2.96 -5.96
C ASP A 61 -1.13 3.75 -6.29
N TYR A 62 -1.51 4.70 -5.42
CA TYR A 62 -2.56 5.67 -5.73
C TYR A 62 -2.50 6.92 -4.85
N LEU A 63 -3.20 7.98 -5.27
CA LEU A 63 -3.60 9.08 -4.40
C LEU A 63 -5.09 8.95 -4.08
N CYS A 64 -5.48 9.36 -2.89
CA CYS A 64 -6.88 9.54 -2.50
C CYS A 64 -7.03 10.83 -1.69
N THR A 65 -8.26 11.20 -1.38
CA THR A 65 -8.59 12.31 -0.50
C THR A 65 -9.13 11.73 0.81
N ILE A 66 -8.55 12.14 1.93
CA ILE A 66 -9.03 11.80 3.28
C ILE A 66 -9.14 13.12 4.05
N ALA A 67 -10.30 13.38 4.66
CA ALA A 67 -10.55 14.62 5.40
C ALA A 67 -10.17 15.90 4.62
N LYS A 68 -10.48 15.93 3.30
CA LYS A 68 -10.16 17.02 2.34
C LYS A 68 -8.66 17.22 2.06
N GLU A 69 -7.79 16.35 2.54
CA GLU A 69 -6.37 16.36 2.22
C GLU A 69 -6.04 15.31 1.16
N ARG A 70 -5.15 15.66 0.23
CA ARG A 70 -4.60 14.72 -0.76
C ARG A 70 -3.54 13.86 -0.08
N ILE A 71 -3.76 12.55 -0.04
CA ILE A 71 -2.89 11.56 0.60
C ILE A 71 -2.35 10.62 -0.46
N ALA A 72 -1.06 10.34 -0.41
CA ALA A 72 -0.46 9.28 -1.20
C ALA A 72 -0.51 7.95 -0.45
N VAL A 73 -0.87 6.87 -1.13
CA VAL A 73 -0.89 5.54 -0.54
C VAL A 73 0.03 4.63 -1.31
N SER A 74 0.96 3.99 -0.60
CA SER A 74 1.66 2.82 -1.13
C SER A 74 1.22 1.55 -0.43
N VAL A 75 0.99 0.51 -1.22
CA VAL A 75 0.53 -0.79 -0.82
C VAL A 75 1.68 -1.78 -0.93
N THR A 76 1.73 -2.69 0.04
CA THR A 76 2.65 -3.82 -0.03
C THR A 76 2.11 -4.99 0.78
N ARG A 77 2.66 -6.16 0.53
CA ARG A 77 2.32 -7.40 1.23
C ARG A 77 3.52 -7.84 2.04
N ALA A 78 3.30 -8.13 3.30
CA ALA A 78 4.26 -8.75 4.19
C ALA A 78 3.88 -10.22 4.37
N MET A 79 4.62 -11.07 3.68
CA MET A 79 4.41 -12.51 3.63
C MET A 79 5.74 -13.22 3.38
N LYS A 80 5.78 -14.52 3.63
CA LYS A 80 6.90 -15.38 3.25
C LYS A 80 6.37 -16.63 2.56
N PHE A 81 6.86 -16.90 1.36
CA PHE A 81 6.52 -18.11 0.60
C PHE A 81 7.69 -19.10 0.61
N PRO A 82 7.43 -20.43 0.71
CA PRO A 82 6.11 -21.07 0.86
C PRO A 82 5.56 -21.07 2.28
N ASN A 83 6.40 -20.74 3.28
CA ASN A 83 6.04 -20.84 4.69
C ASN A 83 6.10 -19.46 5.38
N PRO A 84 4.96 -18.92 5.86
CA PRO A 84 4.91 -17.66 6.59
C PRO A 84 5.81 -17.64 7.84
N ASN A 85 6.00 -18.79 8.50
CA ASN A 85 6.82 -18.92 9.70
C ASN A 85 8.32 -18.75 9.42
N ALA A 86 8.74 -18.69 8.15
CA ALA A 86 10.12 -18.40 7.77
C ALA A 86 10.41 -16.88 7.72
N TRP A 87 9.43 -16.02 8.02
CA TRP A 87 9.63 -14.59 8.18
C TRP A 87 10.58 -14.29 9.34
N LYS A 88 11.53 -13.37 9.13
CA LYS A 88 12.50 -12.92 10.14
C LYS A 88 12.40 -11.42 10.35
N SER A 89 12.89 -10.93 11.49
CA SER A 89 12.97 -9.49 11.77
C SER A 89 13.73 -8.70 10.69
N ASP A 90 14.75 -9.30 10.08
CA ASP A 90 15.48 -8.70 8.95
C ASP A 90 14.59 -8.49 7.71
N ASP A 91 13.59 -9.35 7.49
CA ASP A 91 12.63 -9.18 6.39
C ASP A 91 11.77 -7.93 6.62
N ALA A 92 11.36 -7.67 7.87
CA ALA A 92 10.61 -6.48 8.25
C ALA A 92 11.42 -5.21 8.02
N ILE A 93 12.69 -5.18 8.48
CA ILE A 93 13.59 -4.04 8.29
C ILE A 93 13.82 -3.78 6.80
N LYS A 94 14.12 -4.83 6.01
CA LYS A 94 14.34 -4.70 4.56
C LYS A 94 13.10 -4.17 3.83
N LEU A 95 11.92 -4.69 4.18
CA LEU A 95 10.66 -4.27 3.57
C LEU A 95 10.37 -2.80 3.89
N LEU A 96 10.44 -2.41 5.17
CA LEU A 96 10.21 -1.04 5.61
C LEU A 96 11.22 -0.08 4.99
N ARG A 97 12.52 -0.38 5.03
CA ARG A 97 13.56 0.50 4.48
C ARG A 97 13.34 0.77 3.00
N LYS A 98 13.01 -0.27 2.23
CA LYS A 98 12.71 -0.14 0.80
C LYS A 98 11.48 0.73 0.56
N LYS A 99 10.38 0.46 1.27
CA LYS A 99 9.09 1.11 0.99
C LYS A 99 9.03 2.54 1.52
N LEU A 100 9.54 2.80 2.71
CA LEU A 100 9.59 4.15 3.29
C LEU A 100 10.51 5.08 2.50
N ASN A 101 11.70 4.62 2.09
CA ASN A 101 12.57 5.39 1.21
C ASN A 101 11.87 5.71 -0.13
N GLY A 102 11.18 4.72 -0.72
CA GLY A 102 10.39 4.92 -1.93
C GLY A 102 9.34 6.04 -1.80
N LEU A 103 8.63 6.12 -0.68
CA LEU A 103 7.65 7.19 -0.40
C LEU A 103 8.30 8.58 -0.30
N VAL A 104 9.44 8.68 0.37
CA VAL A 104 10.20 9.94 0.48
C VAL A 104 10.61 10.43 -0.90
N ILE A 105 11.16 9.55 -1.74
CA ILE A 105 11.54 9.87 -3.12
C ILE A 105 10.30 10.27 -3.92
N ALA A 106 9.23 9.47 -3.89
CA ALA A 106 8.01 9.72 -4.67
C ALA A 106 7.44 11.12 -4.40
N ARG A 107 7.37 11.54 -3.13
CA ARG A 107 6.85 12.85 -2.73
C ARG A 107 7.62 14.01 -3.38
N ALA A 108 8.93 13.87 -3.54
CA ALA A 108 9.77 14.92 -4.14
C ALA A 108 9.58 15.05 -5.66
N GLY A 109 9.11 14.01 -6.34
CA GLY A 109 9.01 13.98 -7.79
C GLY A 109 7.62 14.23 -8.37
N VAL A 110 6.58 14.27 -7.54
CA VAL A 110 5.20 14.46 -8.01
C VAL A 110 4.99 15.89 -8.52
N CYS A 111 4.30 16.03 -9.65
CA CYS A 111 4.01 17.32 -10.27
C CYS A 111 3.14 18.21 -9.37
N LYS A 112 3.23 19.54 -9.58
CA LYS A 112 2.63 20.56 -8.70
C LYS A 112 1.14 20.34 -8.45
N ASP A 113 0.38 19.96 -9.48
CA ASP A 113 -1.08 19.84 -9.45
C ASP A 113 -1.57 18.61 -8.67
N GLN A 114 -0.68 17.65 -8.40
CA GLN A 114 -0.98 16.42 -7.66
C GLN A 114 -0.15 16.29 -6.38
N ARG A 115 0.39 17.41 -5.88
CA ARG A 115 1.18 17.44 -4.66
C ARG A 115 0.39 16.95 -3.45
N TYR A 116 1.10 16.26 -2.58
CA TYR A 116 0.63 15.78 -1.29
C TYR A 116 1.72 16.02 -0.24
N THR A 117 1.32 16.13 1.01
CA THR A 117 2.24 16.31 2.15
C THR A 117 2.36 15.03 2.97
N LYS A 118 1.25 14.28 3.10
CA LYS A 118 1.12 13.06 3.88
C LYS A 118 1.07 11.82 3.00
N SER A 119 1.62 10.73 3.52
CA SER A 119 1.60 9.42 2.89
C SER A 119 1.15 8.35 3.87
N ILE A 120 0.50 7.31 3.35
CA ILE A 120 0.20 6.07 4.06
C ILE A 120 1.01 4.95 3.41
N LEU A 121 1.73 4.18 4.22
CA LEU A 121 2.22 2.86 3.84
C LEU A 121 1.23 1.83 4.39
N HIS A 122 0.40 1.26 3.52
CA HIS A 122 -0.51 0.18 3.87
C HIS A 122 0.17 -1.17 3.61
N ILE A 123 0.27 -1.98 4.66
CA ILE A 123 0.87 -3.30 4.61
C ILE A 123 -0.17 -4.35 4.98
N TRP A 124 -0.49 -5.20 4.01
CA TRP A 124 -1.21 -6.44 4.26
C TRP A 124 -0.27 -7.45 4.91
N CYS A 125 -0.56 -7.86 6.13
CA CYS A 125 0.24 -8.79 6.91
C CYS A 125 -0.42 -10.18 6.90
N GLN A 126 0.31 -11.18 6.42
CA GLN A 126 -0.23 -12.54 6.29
C GLN A 126 -0.52 -13.19 7.65
N THR A 127 0.18 -12.76 8.70
CA THR A 127 -0.04 -13.22 10.07
C THR A 127 0.12 -12.07 11.06
N LYS A 128 -0.39 -12.26 12.28
CA LYS A 128 -0.21 -11.33 13.39
C LYS A 128 1.27 -11.14 13.76
N ASP A 129 2.05 -12.21 13.75
CA ASP A 129 3.48 -12.15 14.11
C ASP A 129 4.29 -11.31 13.11
N ILE A 130 3.95 -11.39 11.83
CA ILE A 130 4.54 -10.53 10.80
C ILE A 130 4.19 -9.06 11.07
N ALA A 131 2.93 -8.76 11.40
CA ALA A 131 2.51 -7.39 11.72
C ALA A 131 3.26 -6.84 12.94
N LEU A 132 3.36 -7.62 14.02
CA LEU A 132 4.11 -7.24 15.22
C LEU A 132 5.60 -7.04 14.92
N SER A 133 6.21 -7.93 14.11
CA SER A 133 7.61 -7.79 13.68
C SER A 133 7.86 -6.48 12.94
N ILE A 134 6.95 -6.07 12.05
CA ILE A 134 7.03 -4.79 11.34
C ILE A 134 6.84 -3.61 12.27
N GLN A 135 5.84 -3.68 13.17
CA GLN A 135 5.61 -2.63 14.16
C GLN A 135 6.85 -2.40 15.03
N SER A 136 7.50 -3.47 15.50
CA SER A 136 8.74 -3.36 16.29
C SER A 136 9.92 -2.77 15.50
N ALA A 137 10.01 -3.04 14.19
CA ALA A 137 11.07 -2.50 13.35
C ALA A 137 10.85 -1.04 12.92
N TYR A 138 9.61 -0.54 12.99
CA TYR A 138 9.23 0.75 12.41
C TYR A 138 10.05 1.93 12.97
N LYS A 139 10.13 2.05 14.30
CA LYS A 139 10.84 3.17 14.94
C LYS A 139 12.30 3.24 14.50
N PHE A 140 12.99 2.10 14.52
CA PHE A 140 14.38 2.00 14.10
C PHE A 140 14.58 2.45 12.65
N VAL A 141 13.73 2.01 11.72
CA VAL A 141 13.88 2.33 10.29
C VAL A 141 13.54 3.80 10.00
N VAL A 142 12.53 4.36 10.67
CA VAL A 142 12.16 5.77 10.53
C VAL A 142 13.29 6.68 11.02
N GLU A 143 13.89 6.35 12.17
CA GLU A 143 15.07 7.05 12.71
C GLU A 143 16.28 6.91 11.77
N GLU A 144 16.55 5.71 11.24
CA GLU A 144 17.64 5.46 10.30
C GLU A 144 17.52 6.29 9.00
N LEU A 145 16.29 6.45 8.50
CA LEU A 145 16.02 7.16 7.25
C LEU A 145 15.76 8.67 7.43
N ASP A 146 15.86 9.18 8.67
CA ASP A 146 15.53 10.57 9.03
C ASP A 146 14.15 11.00 8.51
N ILE A 147 13.18 10.09 8.60
CA ILE A 147 11.81 10.37 8.15
C ILE A 147 11.11 11.16 9.25
N VAL A 148 11.18 12.48 9.11
CA VAL A 148 10.31 13.39 9.84
C VAL A 148 8.85 13.12 9.47
N GLU A 149 7.95 13.42 10.41
CA GLU A 149 6.50 13.25 10.39
C GLU A 149 5.84 13.38 8.99
N ASN A 150 4.64 12.81 8.82
CA ASN A 150 3.81 12.74 7.61
C ASN A 150 3.84 11.41 6.82
N VAL A 151 4.44 10.34 7.37
CA VAL A 151 4.21 8.98 6.89
C VAL A 151 3.48 8.18 7.98
N PHE A 152 2.30 7.67 7.65
CA PHE A 152 1.49 6.82 8.52
C PHE A 152 1.62 5.37 8.11
N LEU A 153 1.88 4.49 9.07
CA LEU A 153 1.92 3.06 8.84
C LEU A 153 0.57 2.44 9.20
N VAL A 154 -0.05 1.76 8.23
CA VAL A 154 -1.27 0.96 8.46
C VAL A 154 -0.90 -0.50 8.26
N LEU A 155 -1.06 -1.30 9.31
CA LEU A 155 -0.81 -2.75 9.27
C LEU A 155 -2.15 -3.47 9.40
N THR A 156 -2.54 -4.21 8.37
CA THR A 156 -3.82 -4.92 8.35
C THR A 156 -3.56 -6.42 8.26
N ILE A 157 -4.03 -7.16 9.26
CA ILE A 157 -3.84 -8.62 9.33
C ILE A 157 -4.92 -9.29 8.49
N ALA A 158 -4.52 -10.09 7.51
CA ALA A 158 -5.40 -10.74 6.55
C ALA A 158 -5.10 -12.26 6.44
N SER A 159 -5.21 -12.98 7.55
CA SER A 159 -4.77 -14.38 7.62
C SER A 159 -5.62 -15.32 6.77
N ALA A 160 -6.88 -14.98 6.49
CA ALA A 160 -7.81 -15.84 5.75
C ALA A 160 -7.90 -15.49 4.25
N GLU A 161 -7.56 -14.25 3.90
CA GLU A 161 -7.75 -13.65 2.57
C GLU A 161 -6.53 -13.89 1.67
N GLN A 162 -6.25 -15.16 1.36
CA GLN A 162 -5.09 -15.55 0.55
C GLN A 162 -5.02 -14.83 -0.80
N CYS A 163 -6.15 -14.40 -1.37
CA CYS A 163 -6.18 -13.69 -2.65
C CYS A 163 -5.40 -12.37 -2.64
N ILE A 164 -5.30 -11.70 -1.49
CA ILE A 164 -4.45 -10.51 -1.32
C ILE A 164 -2.98 -10.88 -1.60
N PHE A 165 -2.53 -12.01 -1.07
CA PHE A 165 -1.14 -12.45 -1.11
C PHE A 165 -0.70 -13.07 -2.44
N PHE A 166 -1.63 -13.71 -3.14
CA PHE A 166 -1.35 -14.42 -4.38
C PHE A 166 -1.94 -13.76 -5.64
N ASP A 167 -2.60 -12.62 -5.49
CA ASP A 167 -3.20 -11.85 -6.58
C ASP A 167 -4.26 -12.68 -7.35
N ASP A 168 -5.13 -13.34 -6.58
CA ASP A 168 -6.22 -14.16 -7.13
C ASP A 168 -7.44 -13.30 -7.44
N LEU A 169 -7.61 -12.98 -8.72
CA LEU A 169 -8.69 -12.12 -9.23
C LEU A 169 -10.08 -12.69 -8.98
N SER A 170 -10.21 -14.00 -8.74
CA SER A 170 -11.52 -14.64 -8.52
C SER A 170 -12.18 -14.27 -7.19
N CYS A 171 -11.45 -13.62 -6.28
CA CYS A 171 -12.01 -13.12 -5.02
C CYS A 171 -12.70 -11.76 -5.14
N ILE A 172 -12.66 -11.11 -6.30
CA ILE A 172 -13.36 -9.85 -6.55
C ILE A 172 -14.66 -10.15 -7.30
N ALA A 173 -15.76 -9.55 -6.84
CA ALA A 173 -17.04 -9.65 -7.51
C ALA A 173 -16.96 -9.04 -8.93
N PRO A 174 -17.68 -9.61 -9.91
CA PRO A 174 -17.75 -9.04 -11.26
C PRO A 174 -18.26 -7.59 -11.29
#